data_AF-A0A951KV78-F1
#
_entry.id   AF-A0A951KV78-F1
#
_cell.length_a   1.000
_cell.length_b   1.000
_cell.length_c   1.000
_cell.angle_alpha   90.00
_cell.angle_beta   90.00
_cell.angle_gamma   90.00
#
_symmetry.space_group_name_H-M   'P 1'
#
loop_
_entity.id
_entity.type
_entity.pdbx_description
1 polymer ?
#
loop_
_entity_poly.entity_id
_entity_poly.type
_entity_poly.pdbx_seq_one_letter_code
_entity_poly.pdbx_strand_id
1 'polypeptide(L)'
;MSAPSLLSLLVSHWSIGPTVAVPALAAAVLYLLGVRRAGDRWPARRTISFLTGLACVVVALGSGIDAYDDQLLSIHMWQHMLLLLTAPPLVLAGRPAILLLRALPPRR
;
A
#
# COMPACT_ATOMS: atom_id res chain seq x y z
N MET A 1 -13.40 21.72 21.86
CA MET A 1 -12.40 21.23 20.90
C MET A 1 -13.16 20.53 19.79
N SER A 2 -13.26 21.13 18.61
CA SER A 2 -13.90 20.51 17.45
C SER A 2 -13.06 19.30 17.03
N ALA A 3 -13.71 18.13 16.88
CA ALA A 3 -13.02 16.93 16.41
C ALA A 3 -12.43 17.20 15.01
N PRO A 4 -11.15 16.85 14.76
CA PRO A 4 -10.57 16.99 13.42
C PRO A 4 -11.37 16.15 12.42
N SER A 5 -11.62 16.69 11.24
CA SER A 5 -12.33 15.98 10.18
C SER A 5 -11.43 14.94 9.52
N LEU A 6 -12.00 13.87 8.96
CA LEU A 6 -11.24 12.83 8.23
C LEU A 6 -10.35 13.42 7.14
N LEU A 7 -10.83 14.45 6.44
CA LEU A 7 -10.05 15.16 5.42
C LEU A 7 -8.85 15.88 6.02
N SER A 8 -8.98 16.50 7.20
CA SER A 8 -7.83 17.10 7.87
C SER A 8 -6.79 16.06 8.29
N LEU A 9 -7.19 14.87 8.73
CA LEU A 9 -6.26 13.80 9.12
C LEU A 9 -5.53 13.17 7.92
N LEU A 10 -6.21 13.09 6.78
CA LEU A 10 -5.62 12.58 5.53
C LEU A 10 -4.64 13.55 4.89
N VAL A 11 -4.78 14.86 5.13
CA VAL A 11 -4.00 15.91 4.45
C VAL A 11 -2.94 16.53 5.37
N SER A 12 -3.16 16.54 6.69
CA SER A 12 -2.25 17.12 7.68
C SER A 12 -1.52 16.05 8.50
N HIS A 13 -0.35 16.40 9.06
CA HIS A 13 0.46 15.54 9.95
C HIS A 13 0.97 14.24 9.32
N TRP A 14 1.48 14.31 8.09
CA TRP A 14 2.17 13.17 7.48
C TRP A 14 3.54 12.96 8.14
N SER A 15 3.72 11.81 8.79
CA SER A 15 5.00 11.35 9.32
C SER A 15 5.29 9.93 8.84
N ILE A 16 5.72 9.81 7.58
CA ILE A 16 6.12 8.50 7.04
C ILE A 16 7.51 8.17 7.58
N GLY A 17 7.57 7.33 8.61
CA GLY A 17 8.83 6.80 9.12
C GLY A 17 9.57 5.98 8.04
N PRO A 18 10.91 5.89 8.11
CA PRO A 18 11.70 5.09 7.19
C PRO A 18 11.29 3.61 7.18
N THR A 19 10.75 3.12 8.30
CA THR A 19 10.21 1.76 8.46
C THR A 19 9.02 1.46 7.54
N VAL A 20 8.27 2.46 7.10
CA VAL A 20 7.14 2.30 6.16
C VAL A 20 7.57 2.73 4.75
N ALA A 21 8.26 3.87 4.65
CA ALA A 21 8.68 4.44 3.36
C ALA A 21 9.59 3.49 2.58
N VAL A 22 10.62 2.93 3.23
CA VAL A 22 11.62 2.08 2.58
C VAL A 22 11.00 0.79 2.02
N PRO A 23 10.27 -0.03 2.80
CA PRO A 23 9.67 -1.25 2.25
C PRO A 23 8.57 -0.95 1.24
N ALA A 24 7.79 0.12 1.41
CA ALA A 24 6.78 0.49 0.42
C ALA A 24 7.43 0.86 -0.91
N LEU A 25 8.46 1.72 -0.89
CA LEU A 25 9.20 2.10 -2.09
C LEU A 25 9.88 0.88 -2.73
N ALA A 26 10.53 0.04 -1.93
CA ALA A 26 11.15 -1.19 -2.42
C ALA A 26 10.13 -2.13 -3.09
N ALA A 27 8.96 -2.33 -2.47
CA ALA A 27 7.89 -3.15 -3.02
C ALA A 27 7.36 -2.58 -4.35
N ALA A 28 7.14 -1.26 -4.43
CA ALA A 28 6.71 -0.59 -5.65
C ALA A 28 7.73 -0.77 -6.78
N VAL A 29 9.01 -0.50 -6.50
CA VAL A 29 10.09 -0.61 -7.48
C VAL A 29 10.25 -2.05 -7.96
N LEU A 30 10.33 -3.02 -7.05
CA LEU A 30 10.47 -4.43 -7.40
C LEU A 30 9.29 -4.92 -8.24
N TYR A 31 8.06 -4.53 -7.89
CA TYR A 31 6.88 -4.89 -8.66
C TYR A 31 6.94 -4.30 -10.08
N LEU A 32 7.23 -3.00 -10.22
CA LEU A 32 7.33 -2.34 -11.53
C LEU A 32 8.46 -2.92 -12.39
N LEU A 33 9.60 -3.28 -11.80
CA LEU A 33 10.67 -4.01 -12.49
C LEU A 33 10.22 -5.39 -12.95
N GLY A 34 9.43 -6.11 -12.14
CA GLY A 34 8.79 -7.36 -12.52
C GLY A 34 7.84 -7.18 -13.70
N VAL A 35 7.01 -6.12 -13.71
CA VAL A 35 6.11 -5.79 -14.82
C VAL A 35 6.89 -5.55 -16.10
N ARG A 36 7.97 -4.76 -16.02
CA ARG A 36 8.86 -4.51 -17.17
C ARG A 36 9.47 -5.79 -17.71
N ARG A 37 9.89 -6.71 -16.85
CA ARG A 37 10.44 -8.03 -17.27
C ARG A 37 9.39 -8.97 -17.84
N ALA A 38 8.16 -8.91 -17.35
CA ALA A 38 7.06 -9.74 -17.84
C ALA A 38 6.56 -9.30 -19.24
N GLY A 39 6.91 -8.09 -19.68
CA GLY A 39 6.57 -7.53 -20.99
C GLY A 39 5.08 -7.17 -21.14
N ASP A 40 4.66 -6.86 -22.37
CA ASP A 40 3.34 -6.30 -22.72
C ASP A 40 2.14 -7.20 -22.39
N ARG A 41 2.37 -8.44 -21.96
CA ARG A 41 1.31 -9.37 -21.57
C ARG A 41 0.83 -9.18 -20.13
N TRP A 42 1.41 -8.25 -19.37
CA TRP A 42 0.98 -8.01 -17.99
C TRP A 42 -0.22 -7.04 -17.93
N PRO A 43 -1.38 -7.46 -17.37
CA PRO A 43 -2.56 -6.61 -17.34
C PRO A 43 -2.38 -5.37 -16.45
N ALA A 44 -2.60 -4.17 -17.02
CA ALA A 44 -2.48 -2.89 -16.30
C ALA A 44 -3.35 -2.83 -15.03
N ARG A 45 -4.55 -3.45 -15.05
CA ARG A 45 -5.44 -3.54 -13.88
C ARG A 45 -4.77 -4.18 -12.66
N ARG A 46 -3.86 -5.13 -12.85
CA ARG A 46 -3.10 -5.77 -11.75
C ARG A 46 -2.10 -4.80 -11.15
N THR A 47 -1.41 -4.04 -11.99
CA THR A 47 -0.48 -3.00 -11.54
C THR A 47 -1.20 -1.91 -10.78
N ILE A 48 -2.34 -1.42 -11.29
CA ILE A 48 -3.16 -0.43 -10.59
C ILE A 48 -3.60 -0.99 -9.23
N SER A 49 -4.15 -2.21 -9.18
CA SER A 49 -4.58 -2.83 -7.92
C SER A 49 -3.46 -2.95 -6.89
N PHE A 50 -2.26 -3.39 -7.32
CA PHE A 50 -1.10 -3.49 -6.43
C PHE A 50 -0.69 -2.13 -5.87
N LEU A 51 -0.57 -1.12 -6.74
CA LEU A 51 -0.15 0.23 -6.34
C LEU A 51 -1.21 0.90 -5.46
N THR A 52 -2.49 0.70 -5.72
CA THR A 52 -3.58 1.19 -4.85
C THR A 52 -3.54 0.50 -3.49
N GLY A 53 -3.36 -0.82 -3.42
CA GLY A 53 -3.22 -1.53 -2.15
C GLY A 53 -2.02 -1.04 -1.34
N LEU A 54 -0.89 -0.79 -2.01
CA LEU A 54 0.30 -0.23 -1.38
C LEU A 54 0.08 1.22 -0.89
N ALA A 55 -0.63 2.03 -1.66
CA ALA A 55 -1.02 3.37 -1.24
C ALA A 55 -1.92 3.33 -0.01
N CYS A 56 -2.85 2.38 0.10
CA CYS A 56 -3.66 2.20 1.31
C CYS A 56 -2.79 1.90 2.55
N VAL A 57 -1.74 1.09 2.42
CA VAL A 57 -0.79 0.84 3.52
C VAL A 57 -0.06 2.10 3.93
N VAL A 58 0.46 2.86 2.96
CA VAL A 58 1.19 4.12 3.22
C VAL A 58 0.28 5.17 3.86
N VAL A 59 -0.98 5.27 3.41
CA VAL A 59 -1.96 6.18 4.02
C VAL A 59 -2.28 5.73 5.45
N ALA A 60 -2.54 4.45 5.67
CA ALA A 60 -2.91 3.93 6.99
C ALA A 60 -1.78 4.08 8.04
N LEU A 61 -0.52 4.00 7.62
CA LEU A 61 0.66 4.03 8.52
C LEU A 61 1.46 5.35 8.47
N GLY A 62 1.11 6.28 7.59
CA GLY A 62 1.91 7.47 7.34
C GLY A 62 1.14 8.80 7.38
N SER A 63 -0.19 8.74 7.37
CA SER A 63 -1.04 9.92 7.57
C SER A 63 -1.26 10.19 9.06
N GLY A 64 -1.86 11.35 9.40
CA GLY A 64 -2.19 11.73 10.78
C GLY A 64 -3.17 10.77 11.49
N ILE A 65 -3.57 9.67 10.86
CA ILE A 65 -4.24 8.52 11.47
C ILE A 65 -3.34 7.93 12.58
N ASP A 66 -2.04 7.73 12.31
CA ASP A 66 -1.10 7.15 13.29
C ASP A 66 -0.89 8.10 14.49
N ALA A 67 -0.87 9.41 14.24
CA ALA A 67 -0.69 10.44 15.27
C ALA A 67 -1.89 10.61 16.23
N TYR A 68 -3.09 10.17 15.81
CA TYR A 68 -4.32 10.22 16.61
C TYR A 68 -4.87 8.83 16.94
N ASP A 69 -4.18 7.75 16.55
CA ASP A 69 -4.61 6.37 16.74
C ASP A 69 -4.85 6.08 18.24
N ASP A 70 -3.93 6.54 19.08
CA ASP A 70 -3.96 6.37 20.54
C ASP A 70 -5.06 7.18 21.25
N GLN A 71 -5.67 8.16 20.58
CA GLN A 71 -6.63 9.09 21.20
C GLN A 71 -8.09 8.81 20.82
N LEU A 72 -8.33 8.15 19.67
CA LEU A 72 -9.68 7.94 19.14
C LEU A 72 -9.82 6.51 18.61
N LEU A 73 -10.51 5.65 19.35
CA LEU A 73 -10.78 4.26 18.98
C LEU A 73 -11.46 4.11 17.59
N SER A 74 -12.19 5.13 17.13
CA SER A 74 -12.75 5.14 15.78
C SER A 74 -11.66 5.22 14.70
N ILE A 75 -10.61 6.02 14.91
CA ILE A 75 -9.48 6.15 13.97
C ILE A 75 -8.69 4.83 13.94
N HIS A 76 -8.50 4.21 15.10
CA HIS A 76 -7.91 2.88 15.24
C HIS A 76 -8.63 1.80 14.44
N MET A 77 -9.96 1.76 14.55
CA MET A 77 -10.73 0.80 13.76
C MET A 77 -10.61 1.07 12.26
N TRP A 78 -10.60 2.33 11.83
CA TRP A 78 -10.38 2.66 10.41
C TRP A 78 -9.01 2.19 9.91
N GLN A 79 -7.96 2.36 10.70
CA GLN A 79 -6.61 1.85 10.40
C GLN A 79 -6.62 0.33 10.25
N HIS A 80 -7.24 -0.39 11.19
CA HIS A 80 -7.39 -1.84 11.09
C HIS A 80 -8.22 -2.27 9.88
N MET A 81 -9.32 -1.59 9.55
CA MET A 81 -10.13 -1.95 8.37
C MET A 81 -9.36 -1.72 7.06
N LEU A 82 -8.59 -0.65 6.97
CA LEU A 82 -7.72 -0.40 5.81
C LEU A 82 -6.65 -1.49 5.68
N LEU A 83 -5.97 -1.83 6.79
CA LEU A 83 -4.86 -2.78 6.78
C LEU A 83 -5.30 -4.25 6.68
N LEU A 84 -6.48 -4.61 7.16
CA LEU A 84 -6.97 -5.99 7.18
C LEU A 84 -7.91 -6.29 6.01
N LEU A 85 -8.75 -5.34 5.62
CA LEU A 85 -9.81 -5.59 4.63
C LEU A 85 -9.57 -4.94 3.29
N THR A 86 -8.82 -3.83 3.24
CA THR A 86 -8.69 -3.04 1.99
C THR A 86 -7.37 -3.31 1.28
N ALA A 87 -6.25 -3.12 1.97
CA ALA A 87 -4.92 -3.30 1.39
C ALA A 87 -4.62 -4.76 0.97
N PRO A 88 -4.89 -5.80 1.79
CA PRO A 88 -4.53 -7.18 1.43
C PRO A 88 -5.18 -7.71 0.16
N PRO A 89 -6.50 -7.57 -0.07
CA PRO A 89 -7.10 -8.06 -1.30
C PRO A 89 -6.64 -7.27 -2.53
N LEU A 90 -6.37 -5.97 -2.40
CA LEU A 90 -5.84 -5.15 -3.50
C LEU A 90 -4.43 -5.58 -3.91
N VAL A 91 -3.55 -5.82 -2.92
CA VAL A 91 -2.20 -6.34 -3.14
C VAL A 91 -2.27 -7.74 -3.77
N LEU A 92 -3.16 -8.60 -3.28
CA LEU A 92 -3.33 -9.96 -3.80
C LEU A 92 -3.88 -9.97 -5.24
N ALA A 93 -4.81 -9.07 -5.57
CA ALA A 93 -5.32 -8.88 -6.92
C ALA A 93 -4.23 -8.41 -7.90
N GLY A 94 -3.18 -7.77 -7.40
CA GLY A 94 -1.94 -7.52 -8.12
C GLY A 94 -1.17 -8.78 -8.56
N ARG A 95 -1.41 -9.93 -7.94
CA ARG A 95 -0.72 -11.21 -8.22
C ARG A 95 0.83 -11.09 -8.22
N PRO A 96 1.45 -10.47 -7.20
CA PRO A 96 2.90 -10.24 -7.14
C PRO A 96 3.71 -11.54 -7.20
N ALA A 97 3.22 -12.62 -6.57
CA ALA A 97 3.89 -13.93 -6.60
C ALA A 97 4.00 -14.48 -8.04
N ILE A 98 2.98 -14.31 -8.86
CA ILE A 98 2.99 -14.78 -10.25
C ILE A 98 3.85 -13.88 -11.12
N LEU A 99 3.87 -12.58 -10.82
CA LEU A 99 4.78 -11.67 -11.49
C LEU A 99 6.23 -12.05 -11.24
N LEU A 100 6.57 -12.41 -10.00
CA LEU A 100 7.91 -12.88 -9.63
C LEU A 100 8.29 -14.14 -10.41
N LEU A 101 7.40 -15.13 -10.50
CA LEU A 101 7.62 -16.35 -11.28
C LEU A 101 7.83 -16.08 -12.77
N ARG A 102 7.11 -15.09 -13.34
CA ARG A 102 7.28 -14.70 -14.74
C ARG A 102 8.53 -13.87 -15.00
N ALA A 103 9.02 -13.15 -14.00
CA ALA A 103 10.22 -12.33 -14.10
C ALA A 103 11.51 -13.13 -13.89
N LEU A 104 11.41 -14.35 -13.35
CA LEU A 104 12.55 -15.25 -13.16
C LEU A 104 13.00 -15.86 -14.50
N PRO A 105 14.32 -16.05 -14.71
CA PRO A 105 14.84 -16.73 -15.89
C PRO A 105 14.28 -18.16 -15.98
N PRO A 106 14.05 -18.69 -17.19
CA PRO A 106 13.73 -20.11 -17.37
C PRO A 106 14.83 -20.95 -16.72
N ARG A 107 14.43 -21.85 -15.81
CA ARG A 107 15.36 -22.80 -15.18
C ARG A 107 15.88 -23.72 -16.29
N ARG A 108 17.15 -23.57 -16.67
CA ARG A 108 17.85 -24.48 -17.59
C ARG A 108 18.27 -25.75 -16.86
#